data_AF-A0A2E0K469-F1
#
_entry.id   AF-A0A2E0K469-F1
#
_cell.length_a   1.000
_cell.length_b   1.000
_cell.length_c   1.000
_cell.angle_alpha   90.00
_cell.angle_beta   90.00
_cell.angle_gamma   90.00
#
_symmetry.space_group_name_H-M   'P 1'
#
loop_
_entity.id
_entity.type
_entity.pdbx_description
1 polymer ?
#
loop_
_entity_poly.entity_id
_entity_poly.type
_entity_poly.pdbx_seq_one_letter_code
_entity_poly.pdbx_strand_id
1 'polypeptide(L)'
;MNSVDPFDLSKALDGAAKAHLDPTVSKFELCSEYGPAGDQQKAIEKTLSQLKKSQSRCVMLGVTGSGKTFAMANIIESLNIPTLILSHNKTLSRQLWQEMSSLFPSNAVE
;
A
#
# COMPACT_ATOMS: atom_id res chain seq x y z
N MET A 1 -16.17 25.49 11.21
CA MET A 1 -15.90 24.34 12.09
C MET A 1 -14.85 23.50 11.40
N ASN A 2 -13.59 23.57 11.82
CA ASN A 2 -12.54 22.73 11.27
C ASN A 2 -12.78 21.30 11.76
N SER A 3 -13.39 20.50 10.90
CA SER A 3 -13.49 19.05 11.08
C SER A 3 -12.06 18.52 11.08
N VAL A 4 -11.51 18.25 12.26
CA VAL A 4 -10.25 17.53 12.39
C VAL A 4 -10.46 16.17 11.74
N ASP A 5 -9.76 15.91 10.63
CA ASP A 5 -9.81 14.60 10.00
C ASP A 5 -9.18 13.58 10.98
N PRO A 6 -9.94 12.60 11.48
CA PRO A 6 -9.43 11.61 12.42
C PRO A 6 -8.30 10.75 11.82
N PHE A 7 -8.05 10.84 10.51
CA PHE A 7 -6.97 10.15 9.81
C PHE A 7 -5.83 11.08 9.36
N ASP A 8 -5.78 12.34 9.85
CA ASP A 8 -4.66 13.24 9.57
C ASP A 8 -3.39 12.77 10.32
N LEU A 9 -2.52 12.09 9.58
CA LEU A 9 -1.23 11.61 10.06
C LEU A 9 -0.11 12.65 9.96
N SER A 10 -0.40 13.89 9.50
CA SER A 10 0.64 14.90 9.23
C SER A 10 1.52 15.18 10.44
N LYS A 11 0.93 15.20 11.65
CA LYS A 11 1.67 15.38 12.91
C LYS A 11 2.53 14.17 13.29
N ALA A 12 2.10 12.95 12.97
CA ALA A 12 2.88 11.74 13.24
C ALA A 12 4.11 11.63 12.33
N LEU A 13 4.05 12.27 11.16
CA LEU A 13 5.12 12.26 10.16
C LEU A 13 6.16 13.37 10.36
N ASP A 14 5.91 14.36 11.23
CA ASP A 14 6.66 15.63 11.28
C ASP A 14 7.97 15.61 12.10
N GLY A 15 8.44 14.46 12.59
CA GLY A 15 9.56 14.43 13.55
C GLY A 15 10.62 13.33 13.40
N ALA A 16 10.43 12.33 12.53
CA ALA A 16 11.39 11.21 12.46
C ALA A 16 11.59 10.61 11.05
N ALA A 17 10.68 10.87 10.12
CA ALA A 17 10.57 10.02 8.95
C ALA A 17 10.73 10.77 7.60
N LYS A 18 10.27 12.02 7.45
CA LYS A 18 10.15 12.69 6.13
C LYS A 18 11.36 12.52 5.17
N ALA A 19 12.60 12.57 5.67
CA ALA A 19 13.80 12.38 4.83
C ALA A 19 14.05 10.91 4.39
N HIS A 20 13.73 9.92 5.24
CA HIS A 20 13.82 8.49 4.90
C HIS A 20 12.58 7.97 4.16
N LEU A 21 11.48 8.74 4.19
CA LEU A 21 10.27 8.48 3.41
C LEU A 21 10.34 9.09 2.00
N ASP A 22 11.46 9.72 1.64
CA ASP A 22 11.64 10.25 0.29
C ASP A 22 11.85 9.08 -0.70
N PRO A 23 11.01 8.96 -1.75
CA PRO A 23 11.16 7.96 -2.81
C PRO A 23 12.53 7.98 -3.51
N THR A 24 13.31 9.06 -3.36
CA THR A 24 14.67 9.18 -3.91
C THR A 24 15.74 8.54 -3.01
N VAL A 25 15.43 8.28 -1.73
CA VAL A 25 16.34 7.72 -0.73
C VAL A 25 16.10 6.23 -0.52
N SER A 26 14.84 5.79 -0.48
CA SER A 26 14.46 4.39 -0.36
C SER A 26 13.25 4.09 -1.24
N LYS A 27 13.30 3.00 -2.01
CA LYS A 27 12.21 2.59 -2.89
C LYS A 27 11.68 1.23 -2.48
N PHE A 28 10.37 1.07 -2.50
CA PHE A 28 9.77 -0.25 -2.49
C PHE A 28 10.14 -0.99 -3.77
N GLU A 29 10.60 -2.24 -3.63
CA GLU A 29 11.00 -3.10 -4.73
C GLU A 29 10.19 -4.40 -4.66
N LEU A 30 9.20 -4.53 -5.54
CA LEU A 30 8.35 -5.71 -5.62
C LEU A 30 9.11 -6.86 -6.26
N CYS A 31 9.28 -7.95 -5.52
CA CYS A 31 9.85 -9.19 -6.03
C CYS A 31 8.74 -10.19 -6.33
N SER A 32 8.57 -10.56 -7.60
CA SER A 32 7.65 -11.61 -8.02
C SER A 32 8.08 -12.25 -9.34
N GLU A 33 7.83 -13.55 -9.50
CA GLU A 33 7.99 -14.26 -10.77
C GLU A 33 6.84 -13.98 -11.75
N TYR A 34 5.75 -13.36 -11.29
CA TYR A 34 4.53 -13.14 -12.05
C TYR A 34 4.15 -11.66 -12.07
N GLY A 35 3.62 -11.20 -13.21
CA GLY A 35 3.01 -9.88 -13.32
C GLY A 35 1.51 -9.89 -12.98
N PRO A 36 0.88 -8.70 -12.84
CA PRO A 36 -0.57 -8.61 -12.68
C PRO A 36 -1.30 -9.27 -13.85
N ALA A 37 -2.38 -10.00 -13.56
CA ALA A 37 -3.13 -10.74 -14.57
C ALA A 37 -4.64 -10.45 -14.51
N GLY A 38 -5.30 -10.57 -15.67
CA GLY A 38 -6.74 -10.41 -15.81
C GLY A 38 -7.23 -9.05 -15.30
N ASP A 39 -8.26 -9.07 -14.45
CA ASP A 39 -8.87 -7.84 -13.91
C ASP A 39 -8.03 -7.13 -12.85
N GLN A 40 -6.94 -7.74 -12.37
CA GLN A 40 -6.04 -7.09 -11.41
C GLN A 40 -5.44 -5.81 -11.99
N GLN A 41 -4.98 -5.84 -13.24
CA GLN A 41 -4.33 -4.69 -13.88
C GLN A 41 -5.26 -3.47 -13.90
N LYS A 42 -6.52 -3.67 -14.31
CA LYS A 42 -7.53 -2.61 -14.35
C LYS A 42 -7.83 -2.07 -12.95
N ALA A 43 -7.88 -2.94 -11.94
CA ALA A 43 -8.13 -2.54 -10.56
C ALA A 43 -6.97 -1.69 -9.98
N ILE A 44 -5.72 -2.08 -10.28
CA ILE A 44 -4.50 -1.34 -9.91
C ILE A 44 -4.51 0.04 -10.56
N GLU A 45 -4.66 0.10 -11.88
CA GLU A 45 -4.66 1.36 -12.64
C GLU A 45 -5.75 2.32 -12.19
N LYS A 46 -6.97 1.80 -11.97
CA LYS A 46 -8.09 2.60 -11.46
C LYS A 46 -7.75 3.19 -10.09
N THR A 47 -7.25 2.37 -9.18
CA THR A 47 -6.93 2.82 -7.81
C THR A 47 -5.79 3.85 -7.82
N LEU A 48 -4.72 3.61 -8.60
CA LEU A 48 -3.64 4.57 -8.78
C LEU A 48 -4.14 5.89 -9.37
N SER A 49 -5.03 5.85 -10.37
CA SER A 49 -5.59 7.06 -10.97
C SER A 49 -6.40 7.90 -9.97
N GLN A 50 -7.11 7.25 -9.04
CA GLN A 50 -7.88 7.92 -8.00
C GLN A 50 -6.96 8.54 -6.96
N LEU A 51 -5.96 7.78 -6.49
CA LEU A 51 -4.98 8.26 -5.50
C LEU A 51 -4.14 9.42 -6.04
N LYS A 52 -3.72 9.38 -7.31
CA LYS A 52 -3.01 10.50 -7.98
C LYS A 52 -3.86 11.75 -8.15
N LYS A 53 -5.20 11.63 -8.13
CA LYS A 53 -6.14 12.76 -8.11
C LYS A 53 -6.42 13.26 -6.69
N SER A 54 -5.60 12.89 -5.72
CA SER A 54 -5.75 13.23 -4.30
C SER A 54 -7.09 12.80 -3.71
N GLN A 55 -7.69 11.74 -4.25
CA GLN A 55 -8.91 11.18 -3.71
C GLN A 55 -8.59 10.52 -2.37
N SER A 56 -9.15 11.05 -1.28
CA SER A 56 -8.85 10.59 0.09
C SER A 56 -9.30 9.15 0.37
N ARG A 57 -10.32 8.65 -0.35
CA ARG A 57 -10.90 7.32 -0.14
C ARG A 57 -11.10 6.59 -1.47
N CYS A 58 -10.42 5.46 -1.62
CA CYS A 58 -10.52 4.57 -2.77
C CYS A 58 -10.97 3.18 -2.31
N VAL A 59 -11.76 2.49 -3.15
CA VAL A 59 -12.26 1.14 -2.85
C VAL A 59 -11.87 0.20 -3.99
N MET A 60 -11.07 -0.82 -3.66
CA MET A 60 -10.72 -1.89 -4.59
C MET A 60 -11.70 -3.05 -4.40
N LEU A 61 -12.66 -3.18 -5.30
CA LEU A 61 -13.60 -4.30 -5.31
C LEU A 61 -12.93 -5.52 -5.95
N GLY A 62 -12.81 -6.61 -5.20
CA GLY A 62 -12.22 -7.86 -5.71
C GLY A 62 -12.75 -9.08 -4.99
N VAL A 63 -13.04 -10.15 -5.75
CA VAL A 63 -13.50 -11.44 -5.22
C VAL A 63 -12.41 -12.15 -4.43
N THR A 64 -12.76 -13.17 -3.63
CA THR A 64 -11.78 -14.00 -2.92
C THR A 64 -10.92 -14.77 -3.93
N GLY A 65 -9.63 -14.91 -3.65
CA GLY A 65 -8.67 -15.56 -4.56
C GLY A 65 -8.17 -14.69 -5.71
N SER A 66 -8.65 -13.45 -5.88
CA SER A 66 -8.25 -12.57 -6.98
C SER A 66 -6.87 -11.91 -6.80
N GLY A 67 -6.07 -12.32 -5.81
CA GLY A 67 -4.74 -11.73 -5.56
C GLY A 67 -4.75 -10.28 -5.06
N LYS A 68 -5.68 -9.90 -4.17
CA LYS A 68 -5.79 -8.52 -3.66
C LYS A 68 -4.50 -8.02 -2.98
N THR A 69 -3.78 -8.87 -2.26
CA THR A 69 -2.51 -8.50 -1.63
C THR A 69 -1.47 -8.12 -2.67
N PHE A 70 -1.33 -8.93 -3.72
CA PHE A 70 -0.41 -8.66 -4.83
C PHE A 70 -0.77 -7.36 -5.58
N ALA A 71 -2.07 -7.12 -5.81
CA ALA A 71 -2.53 -5.87 -6.40
C ALA A 71 -2.18 -4.66 -5.51
N MET A 72 -2.36 -4.76 -4.18
CA MET A 72 -1.94 -3.71 -3.26
C MET A 72 -0.43 -3.51 -3.23
N ALA A 73 0.37 -4.58 -3.33
CA ALA A 73 1.82 -4.47 -3.41
C ALA A 73 2.27 -3.68 -4.65
N ASN A 74 1.68 -3.94 -5.82
CA ASN A 74 1.93 -3.14 -7.04
C ASN A 74 1.57 -1.65 -6.84
N ILE A 75 0.48 -1.36 -6.13
CA ILE A 75 0.07 0.01 -5.81
C ILE A 75 1.08 0.67 -4.87
N ILE A 76 1.52 -0.03 -3.83
CA ILE A 76 2.52 0.46 -2.85
C ILE A 76 3.83 0.77 -3.56
N GLU A 77 4.34 -0.13 -4.40
CA GLU A 77 5.54 0.10 -5.20
C GLU A 77 5.38 1.31 -6.12
N SER A 78 4.25 1.40 -6.83
CA SER A 78 3.99 2.48 -7.80
C SER A 78 3.87 3.86 -7.17
N LEU A 79 3.29 3.95 -5.96
CA LEU A 79 3.18 5.21 -5.23
C LEU A 79 4.46 5.53 -4.47
N ASN A 80 5.18 4.49 -4.07
CA ASN A 80 6.39 4.54 -3.28
C ASN A 80 6.24 5.40 -2.02
N ILE A 81 5.14 5.17 -1.30
CA ILE A 81 4.82 5.86 -0.05
C ILE A 81 4.77 4.88 1.12
N PRO A 82 5.24 5.28 2.31
CA PRO A 82 5.10 4.48 3.52
C PRO A 82 3.64 4.14 3.76
N THR A 83 3.36 2.85 3.95
CA THR A 83 1.99 2.34 3.95
C THR A 83 1.71 1.58 5.24
N LEU A 84 0.60 1.94 5.90
CA LEU A 84 0.05 1.20 7.04
C LEU A 84 -1.07 0.29 6.56
N ILE A 85 -0.92 -1.01 6.78
CA ILE A 85 -1.95 -2.01 6.44
C ILE A 85 -2.70 -2.41 7.72
N LEU A 86 -4.00 -2.13 7.76
CA LEU A 86 -4.86 -2.49 8.89
C LEU A 86 -5.69 -3.73 8.57
N SER A 87 -5.74 -4.67 9.52
CA SER A 87 -6.59 -5.86 9.46
C SER A 87 -7.43 -5.96 10.72
N HIS A 88 -8.59 -6.59 10.60
CA HIS A 88 -9.56 -6.71 11.70
C HIS A 88 -9.21 -7.79 12.73
N ASN A 89 -8.21 -8.64 12.45
CA ASN A 89 -7.77 -9.68 13.38
C ASN A 89 -6.28 -10.04 13.20
N LYS A 90 -5.70 -10.61 14.27
CA LYS A 90 -4.27 -10.96 14.35
C LYS A 90 -3.84 -12.03 13.36
N THR A 91 -4.71 -12.99 13.06
CA THR A 91 -4.41 -14.08 12.13
C THR A 91 -4.19 -13.55 10.72
N LEU A 92 -5.09 -12.69 10.25
CA LEU A 92 -4.97 -12.03 8.96
C LEU A 92 -3.84 -11.00 8.95
N SER A 93 -3.59 -10.28 10.05
CA SER A 93 -2.40 -9.42 10.15
C SER A 93 -1.13 -10.22 9.91
N ARG A 94 -0.98 -11.39 10.54
CA ARG A 94 0.18 -12.26 10.35
C ARG A 94 0.28 -12.76 8.91
N GLN A 95 -0.84 -13.16 8.30
CA GLN A 95 -0.86 -13.60 6.90
C GLN A 95 -0.43 -12.47 5.95
N LEU A 96 -0.98 -11.26 6.13
CA LEU A 96 -0.60 -10.09 5.33
C LEU A 96 0.87 -9.75 5.50
N TRP A 97 1.39 -9.81 6.73
CA TRP A 97 2.81 -9.59 7.00
C TRP A 97 3.69 -10.61 6.27
N GLN A 98 3.33 -11.91 6.29
CA GLN A 98 4.07 -12.95 5.57
C GLN A 98 4.06 -12.73 4.06
N GLU A 99 2.88 -12.44 3.49
CA GLU A 99 2.72 -12.16 2.06
C GLU A 99 3.51 -10.91 1.65
N MET A 100 3.40 -9.81 2.38
CA MET A 100 4.12 -8.57 2.08
C MET A 100 5.63 -8.70 2.27
N SER A 101 6.10 -9.40 3.31
CA SER A 101 7.53 -9.65 3.53
C SER A 101 8.13 -10.49 2.39
N SER A 102 7.34 -11.41 1.84
CA SER A 102 7.76 -12.21 0.69
C SER A 102 7.80 -11.39 -0.60
N LEU A 103 6.88 -10.43 -0.76
CA LEU A 103 6.80 -9.54 -1.92
C LEU A 103 7.82 -8.39 -1.88
N PHE A 104 8.28 -7.98 -0.69
CA PHE A 104 9.24 -6.89 -0.52
C PHE A 104 10.46 -7.32 0.33
N PRO A 105 11.22 -8.33 -0.10
CA PRO A 105 12.33 -8.89 0.69
C PRO A 105 13.47 -7.90 0.95
N SER A 106 13.58 -6.85 0.11
CA SER A 106 14.58 -5.78 0.23
C SER A 106 14.09 -4.59 1.07
N ASN A 107 12.84 -4.58 1.54
CA ASN A 107 12.25 -3.45 2.28
C ASN A 107 11.85 -3.85 3.71
N ALA A 108 11.71 -2.86 4.58
CA ALA A 108 11.22 -3.07 5.93
C ALA A 108 9.71 -3.36 5.93
N VAL A 109 9.34 -4.57 6.36
CA VAL A 109 7.96 -5.00 6.57
C VAL A 109 7.85 -5.49 8.01
N GLU A 110 7.09 -4.75 8.84
CA GLU A 110 7.01 -4.91 10.30
C GLU A 110 5.55 -4.99 10.80
#